data_AF-A0AA43D082-F1
#
_entry.id   AF-A0AA43D082-F1
#
_cell.length_a   1.000
_cell.length_b   1.000
_cell.length_c   1.000
_cell.angle_alpha   90.00
_cell.angle_beta   90.00
_cell.angle_gamma   90.00
#
_symmetry.space_group_name_H-M   'P 1'
#
loop_
_entity.id
_entity.type
_entity.pdbx_description
1 polymer ?
#
loop_
_entity_poly.entity_id
_entity_poly.type
_entity_poly.pdbx_seq_one_letter_code
_entity_poly.pdbx_strand_id
1 'polypeptide(L)'
;MFCKNDSDPALRSRHQARAILTPLNITLRILFGTGVFALIVWTAARFPAAAGLMLTFPALNGLAFIFSRHDTVSPITATMLWMPLLNGVLCLAYMAAFITMAAPQYATALAWGLAAGIALLWLVVATRAWFRRGVTPHLQRTYAVAVALIGAALTLAWWFFMGSAGADTGDAAKPALTWLKIILFAIALFLLIVLPPRFQWQDGASGILSGLPLVVLAGLLNVAQDSAIDLEVRRALLVQMMFGVWLAPAMAVAFIFGVSRALASPRVHELRVLVVAAGWVLCFAAIIVTGAALQWLAAP
;
A
#
# COMPACT_ATOMS: atom_id res chain seq x y z
N MET A 1 -58.04 -12.30 -3.68
CA MET A 1 -57.20 -11.78 -2.58
C MET A 1 -55.76 -12.18 -2.89
N PHE A 2 -55.01 -11.36 -3.62
CA PHE A 2 -53.62 -11.62 -3.98
C PHE A 2 -52.72 -11.04 -2.89
N CYS A 3 -52.18 -11.88 -2.01
CA CYS A 3 -51.06 -11.48 -1.15
C CYS A 3 -49.82 -11.38 -2.05
N LYS A 4 -49.54 -10.17 -2.55
CA LYS A 4 -48.27 -9.83 -3.16
C LYS A 4 -47.22 -9.87 -2.04
N ASN A 5 -46.47 -10.97 -2.02
CA ASN A 5 -45.44 -11.20 -1.02
C ASN A 5 -44.25 -10.29 -1.37
N ASP A 6 -44.25 -9.06 -0.85
CA ASP A 6 -43.16 -8.08 -0.94
C ASP A 6 -41.94 -8.57 -0.14
N SER A 7 -41.31 -9.60 -0.68
CA SER A 7 -40.08 -10.20 -0.18
C SER A 7 -39.04 -10.14 -1.28
N ASP A 8 -38.90 -8.99 -1.92
CA ASP A 8 -37.79 -8.74 -2.84
C ASP A 8 -36.48 -8.76 -2.01
N PRO A 9 -35.64 -9.79 -2.17
CA PRO A 9 -34.36 -9.87 -1.45
C PRO A 9 -33.44 -8.68 -1.80
N ALA A 10 -33.66 -8.00 -2.93
CA ALA A 10 -32.95 -6.79 -3.29
C ALA A 10 -33.31 -5.57 -2.41
N LEU A 11 -34.52 -5.52 -1.85
CA LEU A 11 -34.93 -4.47 -0.89
C LEU A 11 -34.35 -4.73 0.50
N ARG A 12 -34.30 -6.00 0.95
CA ARG A 12 -33.63 -6.37 2.21
C ARG A 12 -32.12 -6.16 2.16
N SER A 13 -31.47 -6.44 1.04
CA SER A 13 -30.03 -6.19 0.87
C SER A 13 -29.70 -4.70 0.87
N ARG A 14 -30.59 -3.84 0.33
CA ARG A 14 -30.47 -2.37 0.42
C ARG A 14 -30.65 -1.85 1.85
N HIS A 15 -31.54 -2.43 2.65
CA HIS A 15 -31.71 -2.06 4.06
C HIS A 15 -30.58 -2.59 4.96
N GLN A 16 -30.03 -3.78 4.69
CA GLN A 16 -28.84 -4.30 5.38
C GLN A 16 -27.54 -3.61 4.94
N ALA A 17 -27.46 -3.09 3.70
CA ALA A 17 -26.34 -2.27 3.23
C ALA A 17 -26.30 -0.88 3.91
N ARG A 18 -27.43 -0.44 4.48
CA ARG A 18 -27.49 0.63 5.49
C ARG A 18 -27.23 0.09 6.90
N ALA A 19 -26.35 -0.89 7.07
CA ALA A 19 -25.65 -1.03 8.34
C ALA A 19 -24.98 0.32 8.60
N ILE A 20 -25.59 1.09 9.51
CA ILE A 20 -25.48 2.54 9.57
C ILE A 20 -24.00 2.88 9.75
N LEU A 21 -23.42 3.52 8.73
CA LEU A 21 -22.16 4.25 8.84
C LEU A 21 -22.43 5.45 9.75
N THR A 22 -22.59 5.19 11.04
CA THR A 22 -22.69 6.23 12.05
C THR A 22 -21.36 6.97 12.06
N PRO A 23 -21.35 8.29 12.36
CA PRO A 23 -20.11 9.04 12.55
C PRO A 23 -19.16 8.34 13.54
N LEU A 24 -19.71 7.69 14.56
CA LEU A 24 -18.96 6.87 15.52
C LEU A 24 -18.27 5.67 14.85
N ASN A 25 -18.98 4.88 14.05
CA ASN A 25 -18.40 3.73 13.35
C ASN A 25 -17.30 4.16 12.37
N ILE A 26 -17.50 5.27 11.64
CA ILE A 26 -16.48 5.83 10.74
C ILE A 26 -15.25 6.23 11.56
N THR A 27 -15.45 6.97 12.65
CA THR A 27 -14.37 7.45 13.52
C THR A 27 -13.57 6.29 14.11
N LEU A 28 -14.24 5.27 14.65
CA LEU A 28 -13.58 4.08 15.21
C LEU A 28 -12.76 3.34 14.17
N ARG A 29 -13.27 3.18 12.94
CA ARG A 29 -12.53 2.54 11.85
C ARG A 29 -11.29 3.35 11.43
N ILE A 30 -11.42 4.67 11.37
CA ILE A 30 -10.29 5.57 11.09
C ILE A 30 -9.25 5.48 12.20
N LEU A 31 -9.66 5.59 13.46
CA LEU A 31 -8.77 5.49 14.62
C LEU A 31 -8.06 4.14 14.66
N PHE A 32 -8.78 3.03 14.47
CA PHE A 32 -8.20 1.70 14.44
C PHE A 32 -7.17 1.55 13.31
N GLY A 33 -7.54 1.88 12.07
CA GLY A 33 -6.63 1.75 10.94
C GLY A 33 -5.42 2.68 11.08
N THR A 34 -5.61 3.90 11.57
CA THR A 34 -4.53 4.86 11.82
C THR A 34 -3.61 4.40 12.94
N GLY A 35 -4.16 3.82 14.00
CA GLY A 35 -3.38 3.23 15.10
C GLY A 35 -2.54 2.05 14.64
N VAL A 36 -3.12 1.14 13.84
CA VAL A 36 -2.37 0.06 13.20
C VAL A 36 -1.26 0.64 12.32
N PHE A 37 -1.55 1.61 11.47
CA PHE A 37 -0.53 2.23 10.62
C PHE A 37 0.58 2.92 11.42
N ALA A 38 0.25 3.62 12.51
CA ALA A 38 1.24 4.25 13.38
C ALA A 38 2.16 3.20 14.03
N LEU A 39 1.60 2.08 14.52
CA LEU A 39 2.37 0.96 15.07
C LEU A 39 3.30 0.37 14.01
N ILE A 40 2.83 0.24 12.78
CA ILE A 40 3.61 -0.25 11.64
C ILE A 40 4.79 0.67 11.35
N VAL A 41 4.55 1.97 11.24
CA VAL A 41 5.61 2.95 11.00
C VAL A 41 6.59 2.94 12.16
N TRP A 42 6.12 2.86 13.40
CA TRP A 42 6.97 2.82 14.60
C TRP A 42 7.84 1.56 14.69
N THR A 43 7.28 0.39 14.40
CA THR A 43 8.04 -0.88 14.45
C THR A 43 9.10 -0.93 13.36
N ALA A 44 8.73 -0.56 12.14
CA ALA A 44 9.65 -0.57 11.04
C ALA A 44 10.63 0.61 11.04
N ALA A 45 10.39 1.61 11.88
CA ALA A 45 11.37 2.67 12.12
C ALA A 45 12.72 2.15 12.62
N ARG A 46 12.71 0.95 13.20
CA ARG A 46 13.88 0.26 13.72
C ARG A 46 14.69 -0.46 12.62
N PHE A 47 14.19 -0.51 11.39
CA PHE A 47 14.79 -1.24 10.27
C PHE A 47 14.83 -0.35 9.01
N PRO A 48 15.84 0.54 8.86
CA PRO A 48 15.93 1.44 7.70
C PRO A 48 15.95 0.71 6.35
N ALA A 49 16.58 -0.47 6.28
CA ALA A 49 16.58 -1.33 5.10
C ALA A 49 15.16 -1.80 4.69
N ALA A 50 14.21 -1.81 5.63
CA ALA A 50 12.81 -2.12 5.36
C ALA A 50 12.01 -0.92 4.82
N ALA A 51 12.54 0.31 4.85
CA ALA A 51 11.79 1.50 4.45
C ALA A 51 11.29 1.42 3.00
N GLY A 52 12.09 0.87 2.08
CA GLY A 52 11.68 0.61 0.69
C GLY A 52 10.58 -0.46 0.57
N LEU A 53 10.61 -1.47 1.44
CA LEU A 53 9.60 -2.52 1.51
C LEU A 53 8.28 -2.03 2.10
N MET A 54 8.34 -1.02 2.97
CA MET A 54 7.16 -0.39 3.55
C MET A 54 6.41 0.53 2.59
N LEU A 55 7.06 0.96 1.50
CA LEU A 55 6.45 1.87 0.53
C LEU A 55 5.16 1.27 -0.03
N THR A 56 5.06 -0.03 -0.25
CA THR A 56 3.81 -0.64 -0.73
C THR A 56 3.12 -1.48 0.34
N PHE A 57 3.32 -1.16 1.62
CA PHE A 57 2.84 -1.99 2.72
C PHE A 57 1.32 -2.20 2.65
N PRO A 58 0.82 -3.44 2.80
CA PRO A 58 -0.59 -3.78 2.61
C PRO A 58 -1.54 -3.33 3.75
N ALA A 59 -1.23 -2.26 4.49
CA ALA A 59 -2.09 -1.77 5.58
C ALA A 59 -3.46 -1.31 5.06
N LEU A 60 -3.48 -0.39 4.08
CA LEU A 60 -4.72 0.04 3.43
C LEU A 60 -5.44 -1.12 2.74
N ASN A 61 -4.66 -2.08 2.26
CA ASN A 61 -5.14 -3.26 1.59
C ASN A 61 -5.90 -4.21 2.54
N GLY A 62 -5.35 -4.49 3.72
CA GLY A 62 -6.02 -5.29 4.74
C GLY A 62 -7.30 -4.64 5.26
N LEU A 63 -7.27 -3.31 5.45
CA LEU A 63 -8.45 -2.55 5.91
C LEU A 63 -9.59 -2.60 4.90
N ALA A 64 -9.30 -2.59 3.60
CA ALA A 64 -10.32 -2.78 2.56
C ALA A 64 -11.05 -4.13 2.75
N PHE A 65 -10.33 -5.21 3.05
CA PHE A 65 -10.95 -6.51 3.32
C PHE A 65 -11.77 -6.53 4.62
N ILE A 66 -11.28 -5.91 5.70
CA ILE A 66 -12.00 -5.82 6.99
C ILE A 66 -13.33 -5.09 6.82
N PHE A 67 -13.35 -4.00 6.06
CA PHE A 67 -14.53 -3.14 5.92
C PHE A 67 -15.45 -3.51 4.75
N SER A 68 -15.02 -4.41 3.86
CA SER A 68 -15.80 -4.89 2.72
C SER A 68 -16.89 -5.89 3.11
N ARG A 69 -17.95 -5.96 2.29
CA ARG A 69 -18.95 -7.03 2.37
C ARG A 69 -18.38 -8.33 1.76
N HIS A 70 -18.95 -9.48 2.12
CA HIS A 70 -18.42 -10.77 1.67
C HIS A 70 -18.42 -10.94 0.15
N ASP A 71 -19.55 -10.59 -0.47
CA ASP A 71 -19.80 -10.60 -1.91
C ASP A 71 -18.85 -9.68 -2.69
N THR A 72 -18.32 -8.65 -2.04
CA THR A 72 -17.41 -7.67 -2.67
C THR A 72 -15.93 -8.06 -2.61
N VAL A 73 -15.54 -9.11 -1.88
CA VAL A 73 -14.12 -9.50 -1.71
C VAL A 73 -13.45 -9.82 -3.06
N SER A 74 -14.13 -10.57 -3.94
CA SER A 74 -13.58 -10.96 -5.24
C SER A 74 -13.38 -9.76 -6.18
N PRO A 75 -14.39 -8.88 -6.40
CA PRO A 75 -14.22 -7.64 -7.16
C PRO A 75 -13.12 -6.72 -6.61
N ILE A 76 -13.06 -6.55 -5.28
CA ILE A 76 -12.01 -5.74 -4.63
C ILE A 76 -10.64 -6.33 -4.93
N THR A 77 -10.46 -7.64 -4.72
CA THR A 77 -9.20 -8.34 -4.99
C THR A 77 -8.74 -8.13 -6.43
N ALA A 78 -9.67 -8.26 -7.40
CA ALA A 78 -9.35 -8.16 -8.82
C ALA A 78 -8.71 -6.81 -9.17
N THR A 79 -9.28 -5.69 -8.74
CA THR A 79 -8.75 -4.35 -9.04
C THR A 79 -7.52 -4.01 -8.21
N MET A 80 -7.53 -4.44 -6.95
CA MET A 80 -6.50 -4.19 -5.97
C MET A 80 -5.15 -4.84 -6.29
N LEU A 81 -5.14 -6.00 -6.95
CA LEU A 81 -3.91 -6.70 -7.36
C LEU A 81 -3.01 -5.85 -8.27
N TRP A 82 -3.57 -4.93 -9.05
CA TRP A 82 -2.80 -4.02 -9.90
C TRP A 82 -2.11 -2.89 -9.13
N MET A 83 -2.70 -2.47 -8.01
CA MET A 83 -2.28 -1.25 -7.32
C MET A 83 -0.85 -1.32 -6.77
N PRO A 84 -0.39 -2.43 -6.16
CA PRO A 84 1.00 -2.53 -5.71
C PRO A 84 2.01 -2.35 -6.83
N LEU A 85 1.75 -2.92 -8.02
CA LEU A 85 2.66 -2.79 -9.16
C LEU A 85 2.70 -1.35 -9.67
N LEU A 86 1.53 -0.72 -9.83
CA LEU A 86 1.44 0.69 -10.23
C LEU A 86 2.19 1.58 -9.24
N ASN A 87 1.97 1.38 -7.93
CA ASN A 87 2.65 2.14 -6.90
C ASN A 87 4.15 1.89 -6.91
N GLY A 88 4.61 0.64 -7.05
CA GLY A 88 6.03 0.31 -7.12
C GLY A 88 6.74 1.00 -8.28
N VAL A 89 6.16 0.94 -9.48
CA VAL A 89 6.71 1.61 -10.69
C VAL A 89 6.77 3.13 -10.51
N LEU A 90 5.71 3.73 -9.98
CA LEU A 90 5.67 5.16 -9.74
C LEU A 90 6.69 5.58 -8.68
N CYS A 91 6.85 4.82 -7.60
CA CYS A 91 7.86 5.10 -6.58
C CYS A 91 9.28 5.03 -7.14
N LEU A 92 9.55 4.04 -7.99
CA LEU A 92 10.81 3.95 -8.70
C LEU A 92 11.05 5.18 -9.56
N ALA A 93 10.04 5.61 -10.33
CA ALA A 93 10.13 6.80 -11.17
C ALA A 93 10.41 8.07 -10.33
N TYR A 94 9.76 8.20 -9.16
CA TYR A 94 10.04 9.28 -8.21
C TYR A 94 11.51 9.30 -7.80
N MET A 95 12.01 8.16 -7.30
CA MET A 95 13.36 8.05 -6.77
C MET A 95 14.40 8.31 -7.86
N ALA A 96 14.23 7.68 -9.03
CA ALA A 96 15.13 7.85 -10.17
C ALA A 96 15.18 9.31 -10.68
N ALA A 97 14.02 9.97 -10.80
CA ALA A 97 13.96 11.37 -11.21
C ALA A 97 14.59 12.29 -10.16
N PHE A 98 14.33 12.05 -8.87
CA PHE A 98 14.92 12.86 -7.81
C PHE A 98 16.45 12.69 -7.78
N ILE A 99 16.96 11.45 -7.83
CA ILE A 99 18.39 11.17 -7.79
C ILE A 99 19.12 11.84 -8.96
N THR A 100 18.57 11.76 -10.17
CA THR A 100 19.22 12.27 -11.38
C THR A 100 19.08 13.78 -11.56
N MET A 101 17.94 14.37 -11.15
CA MET A 101 17.62 15.76 -11.46
C MET A 101 17.79 16.72 -10.28
N ALA A 102 17.83 16.26 -9.02
CA ALA A 102 17.85 17.19 -7.89
C ALA A 102 19.14 18.02 -7.86
N ALA A 103 19.03 19.34 -7.68
CA ALA A 103 20.14 20.22 -7.36
C ALA A 103 19.83 20.99 -6.06
N PRO A 104 20.85 21.44 -5.29
CA PRO A 104 20.64 22.06 -3.98
C PRO A 104 19.62 23.20 -4.00
N GLN A 105 19.65 24.04 -5.03
CA GLN A 105 18.80 25.23 -5.14
C GLN A 105 17.31 24.93 -5.38
N TYR A 106 16.94 23.73 -5.85
CA TYR A 106 15.54 23.40 -6.16
C TYR A 106 15.11 21.99 -5.71
N ALA A 107 15.93 21.27 -4.93
CA ALA A 107 15.65 19.91 -4.50
C ALA A 107 14.28 19.78 -3.80
N THR A 108 13.93 20.73 -2.93
CA THR A 108 12.64 20.71 -2.22
C THR A 108 11.46 20.95 -3.17
N ALA A 109 11.58 21.91 -4.09
CA ALA A 109 10.54 22.16 -5.10
C ALA A 109 10.35 20.96 -6.03
N LEU A 110 11.45 20.33 -6.47
CA LEU A 110 11.42 19.11 -7.27
C LEU A 110 10.72 17.96 -6.52
N ALA A 111 11.02 17.78 -5.23
CA ALA A 111 10.41 16.73 -4.42
C ALA A 111 8.87 16.83 -4.39
N TRP A 112 8.35 18.03 -4.19
CA TRP A 112 6.91 18.31 -4.21
C TRP A 112 6.32 18.19 -5.62
N GLY A 113 7.02 18.70 -6.64
CA GLY A 113 6.60 18.61 -8.03
C GLY A 113 6.47 17.16 -8.50
N LEU A 114 7.44 16.31 -8.16
CA LEU A 114 7.40 14.87 -8.44
C LEU A 114 6.24 14.19 -7.68
N ALA A 115 6.00 14.56 -6.41
CA ALA A 115 4.92 13.97 -5.63
C ALA A 115 3.54 14.30 -6.22
N ALA A 116 3.32 15.56 -6.60
CA ALA A 116 2.10 16.00 -7.26
C ALA A 116 1.92 15.36 -8.64
N GLY A 117 3.00 15.33 -9.46
CA GLY A 117 2.99 14.72 -10.78
C GLY A 117 2.66 13.22 -10.74
N ILE A 118 3.22 12.50 -9.76
CA ILE A 118 2.93 11.07 -9.58
C ILE A 118 1.53 10.83 -9.04
N ALA A 119 1.04 11.64 -8.10
CA ALA A 119 -0.33 11.52 -7.63
C ALA A 119 -1.33 11.72 -8.79
N LEU A 120 -1.06 12.70 -9.67
CA LEU A 120 -1.86 12.93 -10.86
C LEU A 120 -1.76 11.78 -11.86
N LEU A 121 -0.54 11.30 -12.15
CA LEU A 121 -0.33 10.18 -13.05
C LEU A 121 -1.02 8.91 -12.54
N TRP A 122 -0.93 8.64 -11.23
CA TRP A 122 -1.65 7.55 -10.58
C TRP A 122 -3.16 7.67 -10.83
N LEU A 123 -3.75 8.86 -10.62
CA LEU A 123 -5.18 9.08 -10.84
C LEU A 123 -5.58 8.84 -12.30
N VAL A 124 -4.79 9.33 -13.25
CA VAL A 124 -5.03 9.14 -14.69
C VAL A 124 -4.94 7.67 -15.08
N VAL A 125 -3.98 6.93 -14.54
CA VAL A 125 -3.75 5.52 -14.87
C VAL A 125 -4.79 4.62 -14.19
N ALA A 126 -5.02 4.81 -12.89
CA ALA A 126 -5.95 4.01 -12.08
C ALA A 126 -7.41 4.13 -12.55
N THR A 127 -7.78 5.23 -13.21
CA THR A 127 -9.12 5.43 -13.79
C THR A 127 -9.31 4.79 -15.16
N ARG A 128 -8.25 4.28 -15.81
CA ARG A 128 -8.36 3.61 -17.11
C ARG A 128 -9.16 2.31 -16.99
N ALA A 129 -9.89 1.98 -18.06
CA ALA A 129 -10.77 0.82 -18.11
C ALA A 129 -10.07 -0.51 -17.76
N TRP A 130 -8.79 -0.67 -18.12
CA TRP A 130 -8.03 -1.88 -17.81
C TRP A 130 -7.86 -2.08 -16.29
N PHE A 131 -7.41 -1.07 -15.55
CA PHE A 131 -7.28 -1.15 -14.09
C PHE A 131 -8.62 -1.37 -13.40
N ARG A 132 -9.69 -0.75 -13.92
CA ARG A 132 -11.07 -0.94 -13.42
C ARG A 132 -11.63 -2.34 -13.66
N ARG A 133 -11.21 -3.04 -14.72
CA ARG A 133 -11.60 -4.44 -14.98
C ARG A 133 -10.91 -5.42 -14.02
N GLY A 134 -9.75 -5.06 -13.49
CA GLY A 134 -8.99 -5.90 -12.57
C GLY A 134 -8.36 -7.13 -13.23
N VAL A 135 -7.70 -7.96 -12.41
CA VAL A 135 -7.14 -9.25 -12.80
C VAL A 135 -8.24 -10.32 -12.72
N THR A 136 -8.47 -11.02 -13.84
CA THR A 136 -9.51 -12.07 -13.92
C THR A 136 -9.21 -13.21 -12.93
N PRO A 137 -10.24 -13.83 -12.32
CA PRO A 137 -10.05 -14.84 -11.25
C PRO A 137 -9.12 -16.01 -11.62
N HIS A 138 -9.18 -16.48 -12.87
CA HIS A 138 -8.35 -17.57 -13.35
C HIS A 138 -6.87 -17.17 -13.55
N LEU A 139 -6.59 -15.88 -13.78
CA LEU A 139 -5.22 -15.36 -13.91
C LEU A 139 -4.62 -14.89 -12.60
N GLN A 140 -5.40 -14.70 -11.52
CA GLN A 140 -4.90 -14.14 -10.26
C GLN A 140 -3.72 -14.92 -9.68
N ARG A 141 -3.75 -16.26 -9.76
CA ARG A 141 -2.64 -17.10 -9.29
C ARG A 141 -1.39 -16.88 -10.14
N THR A 142 -1.53 -16.95 -11.47
CA THR A 142 -0.43 -16.72 -12.40
C THR A 142 0.16 -15.33 -12.25
N TYR A 143 -0.70 -14.32 -12.08
CA TYR A 143 -0.32 -12.94 -11.80
C TYR A 143 0.49 -12.84 -10.51
N ALA A 144 -0.01 -13.41 -9.41
CA ALA A 144 0.68 -13.36 -8.13
C ALA A 144 2.06 -14.03 -8.18
N VAL A 145 2.16 -15.20 -8.82
CA VAL A 145 3.44 -15.89 -9.03
C VAL A 145 4.37 -15.07 -9.91
N ALA A 146 3.88 -14.53 -11.02
CA ALA A 146 4.68 -13.72 -11.94
C ALA A 146 5.24 -12.47 -11.24
N VAL A 147 4.40 -11.72 -10.51
CA VAL A 147 4.86 -10.54 -9.76
C VAL A 147 5.88 -10.92 -8.69
N ALA A 148 5.69 -12.05 -8.00
CA ALA A 148 6.65 -12.52 -7.00
C ALA A 148 8.01 -12.88 -7.63
N LEU A 149 8.02 -13.64 -8.73
CA LEU A 149 9.23 -14.04 -9.43
C LEU A 149 9.96 -12.83 -10.03
N ILE A 150 9.22 -11.93 -10.68
CA ILE A 150 9.79 -10.71 -11.27
C ILE A 150 10.35 -9.80 -10.18
N GLY A 151 9.61 -9.58 -9.09
CA GLY A 151 10.07 -8.76 -7.97
C GLY A 151 11.35 -9.32 -7.35
N ALA A 152 11.40 -10.62 -7.08
CA ALA A 152 12.60 -11.29 -6.56
C ALA A 152 13.78 -11.19 -7.55
N ALA A 153 13.55 -11.44 -8.84
CA ALA A 153 14.59 -11.34 -9.85
C ALA A 153 15.15 -9.92 -9.98
N LEU A 154 14.29 -8.89 -9.93
CA LEU A 154 14.72 -7.49 -9.98
C LEU A 154 15.49 -7.07 -8.72
N THR A 155 15.07 -7.52 -7.54
CA THR A 155 15.83 -7.31 -6.30
C THR A 155 17.21 -7.96 -6.35
N LEU A 156 17.29 -9.20 -6.83
CA LEU A 156 18.57 -9.91 -7.00
C LEU A 156 19.46 -9.23 -8.04
N ALA A 157 18.92 -8.87 -9.20
CA ALA A 157 19.66 -8.16 -10.24
C ALA A 157 20.21 -6.83 -9.71
N TRP A 158 19.38 -6.06 -9.00
CA TRP A 158 19.80 -4.81 -8.37
C TRP A 158 20.95 -5.03 -7.38
N TRP A 159 20.85 -6.06 -6.53
CA TRP A 159 21.93 -6.44 -5.60
C TRP A 159 23.24 -6.77 -6.33
N PHE A 160 23.19 -7.56 -7.40
CA PHE A 160 24.37 -7.94 -8.18
C PHE A 160 25.03 -6.75 -8.89
N PHE A 161 24.25 -5.81 -9.45
CA PHE A 161 24.82 -4.72 -10.25
C PHE A 161 25.23 -3.49 -9.42
N MET A 162 24.50 -3.17 -8.35
CA MET A 162 24.78 -1.97 -7.54
C MET A 162 25.63 -2.29 -6.30
N GLY A 163 25.82 -3.58 -5.97
CA GLY A 163 26.48 -4.02 -4.76
C GLY A 163 25.78 -3.57 -3.48
N SER A 164 26.32 -3.95 -2.32
CA SER A 164 26.00 -3.28 -1.06
C SER A 164 26.66 -1.90 -1.06
N ALA A 165 26.10 -0.94 -1.81
CA ALA A 165 26.44 0.47 -1.66
C ALA A 165 25.89 0.96 -0.30
N GLY A 166 26.42 0.38 0.78
CA GLY A 166 26.16 0.75 2.16
C GLY A 166 26.98 1.97 2.48
N ALA A 167 26.51 3.14 2.06
CA ALA A 167 26.81 4.34 2.82
C ALA A 167 26.28 4.07 4.24
N ASP A 168 27.17 4.13 5.23
CA ASP A 168 26.83 4.07 6.65
C ASP A 168 26.01 5.32 6.97
N THR A 169 24.69 5.26 6.75
CA THR A 169 23.78 6.39 6.88
C THR A 169 23.47 6.70 8.35
N GLY A 170 24.05 5.95 9.29
CA GLY A 170 24.02 6.20 10.73
C GLY A 170 22.64 6.55 11.29
N ASP A 171 22.65 7.33 12.38
CA ASP A 171 21.46 7.83 13.08
C ASP A 171 20.58 8.78 12.23
N ALA A 172 21.03 9.19 11.04
CA ALA A 172 20.29 10.05 10.11
C ALA A 172 19.13 9.32 9.41
N ALA A 173 19.15 7.98 9.43
CA ALA A 173 18.07 7.14 8.92
C ALA A 173 16.98 6.84 9.96
N LYS A 174 16.91 7.55 11.10
CA LYS A 174 15.73 7.48 11.99
C LYS A 174 14.54 7.96 11.17
N PRO A 175 13.63 7.08 10.74
CA PRO A 175 12.53 7.52 9.93
C PRO A 175 11.66 8.35 10.84
N ALA A 176 11.67 9.66 10.59
CA ALA A 176 10.80 10.57 11.28
C ALA A 176 9.38 10.04 11.09
N LEU A 177 8.79 9.63 12.20
CA LEU A 177 7.38 9.30 12.32
C LEU A 177 6.65 10.64 12.18
N THR A 178 6.60 11.15 10.96
CA THR A 178 6.08 12.49 10.73
C THR A 178 4.57 12.43 10.81
N TRP A 179 4.01 13.31 11.64
CA TRP A 179 2.57 13.51 11.76
C TRP A 179 1.88 13.61 10.39
N LEU A 180 2.59 14.17 9.39
CA LEU A 180 2.16 14.19 8.00
C LEU A 180 1.80 12.80 7.43
N LYS A 181 2.62 11.76 7.65
CA LYS A 181 2.33 10.39 7.18
C LYS A 181 1.07 9.83 7.83
N ILE A 182 0.92 10.05 9.13
CA ILE A 182 -0.25 9.59 9.91
C ILE A 182 -1.51 10.32 9.44
N ILE A 183 -1.44 11.63 9.25
CA ILE A 183 -2.56 12.46 8.79
C ILE A 183 -2.96 12.06 7.38
N LEU A 184 -2.01 11.90 6.46
CA LEU A 184 -2.29 11.47 5.08
C LEU A 184 -2.88 10.06 5.02
N PHE A 185 -2.43 9.15 5.90
CA PHE A 185 -3.04 7.84 6.06
C PHE A 185 -4.49 7.97 6.56
N ALA A 186 -4.74 8.77 7.59
CA ALA A 186 -6.07 9.00 8.14
C ALA A 186 -7.01 9.60 7.08
N ILE A 187 -6.51 10.52 6.24
CA ILE A 187 -7.24 11.06 5.09
C ILE A 187 -7.53 9.95 4.07
N ALA A 188 -6.53 9.15 3.67
CA ALA A 188 -6.73 8.04 2.74
C ALA A 188 -7.80 7.06 3.24
N LEU A 189 -7.78 6.76 4.54
CA LEU A 189 -8.73 5.88 5.19
C LEU A 189 -10.13 6.49 5.30
N PHE A 190 -10.23 7.79 5.60
CA PHE A 190 -11.48 8.53 5.54
C PHE A 190 -12.07 8.45 4.12
N LEU A 191 -11.26 8.67 3.09
CA LEU A 191 -11.69 8.60 1.70
C LEU A 191 -12.19 7.18 1.36
N LEU A 192 -11.46 6.14 1.77
CA LEU A 192 -11.82 4.74 1.57
C LEU A 192 -13.16 4.36 2.23
N ILE A 193 -13.46 4.91 3.40
CA ILE A 193 -14.68 4.60 4.16
C ILE A 193 -15.88 5.42 3.68
N VAL A 194 -15.66 6.70 3.34
CA VAL A 194 -16.74 7.67 3.10
C VAL A 194 -17.16 7.78 1.64
N LEU A 195 -16.24 7.68 0.68
CA LEU A 195 -16.57 7.84 -0.75
C LEU A 195 -17.41 6.70 -1.32
N PRO A 196 -17.04 5.41 -1.16
CA PRO A 196 -17.77 4.33 -1.85
C PRO A 196 -19.28 4.29 -1.55
N PRO A 197 -19.73 4.46 -0.29
CA PRO A 197 -21.16 4.49 0.05
C PRO A 197 -21.89 5.73 -0.49
N ARG A 198 -21.22 6.89 -0.55
CA ARG A 198 -21.84 8.16 -0.98
C ARG A 198 -22.05 8.24 -2.48
N PHE A 199 -21.17 7.62 -3.26
CA PHE A 199 -21.18 7.73 -4.72
C PHE A 199 -21.62 6.45 -5.43
N GLN A 200 -22.13 5.44 -4.69
CA GLN A 200 -22.56 4.14 -5.24
C GLN A 200 -21.51 3.53 -6.18
N TRP A 201 -20.25 3.57 -5.77
CA TRP A 201 -19.19 3.09 -6.65
C TRP A 201 -19.30 1.59 -6.90
N GLN A 202 -18.92 1.19 -8.11
CA GLN A 202 -18.75 -0.23 -8.44
C GLN A 202 -17.82 -0.89 -7.43
N ASP A 203 -18.08 -2.13 -7.02
CA ASP A 203 -17.37 -2.82 -5.93
C ASP A 203 -15.84 -2.85 -6.11
N GLY A 204 -15.35 -2.80 -7.35
CA GLY A 204 -13.92 -2.71 -7.67
C GLY A 204 -13.26 -1.36 -7.34
N ALA A 205 -14.01 -0.28 -7.11
CA ALA A 205 -13.45 1.04 -6.82
C ALA A 205 -12.80 1.10 -5.43
N SER A 206 -13.32 0.35 -4.45
CA SER A 206 -12.69 0.21 -3.13
C SER A 206 -11.31 -0.44 -3.23
N GLY A 207 -11.12 -1.40 -4.14
CA GLY A 207 -9.81 -2.00 -4.41
C GLY A 207 -8.83 -1.04 -5.09
N ILE A 208 -9.32 -0.07 -5.86
CA ILE A 208 -8.48 1.00 -6.43
C ILE A 208 -8.09 2.01 -5.33
N LEU A 209 -9.06 2.45 -4.52
CA LEU A 209 -8.80 3.40 -3.43
C LEU A 209 -7.86 2.85 -2.35
N SER A 210 -7.91 1.54 -2.08
CA SER A 210 -6.95 0.94 -1.14
C SER A 210 -5.51 1.00 -1.65
N GLY A 211 -5.33 1.23 -2.96
CA GLY A 211 -4.07 1.47 -3.63
C GLY A 211 -3.59 2.92 -3.64
N LEU A 212 -4.28 3.87 -3.00
CA LEU A 212 -3.87 5.28 -3.02
C LEU A 212 -2.42 5.45 -2.55
N PRO A 213 -1.54 6.11 -3.34
CA PRO A 213 -0.11 6.17 -3.03
C PRO A 213 0.23 7.23 -1.97
N LEU A 214 -0.75 7.77 -1.24
CA LEU A 214 -0.57 8.91 -0.33
C LEU A 214 0.49 8.64 0.75
N VAL A 215 0.41 7.47 1.38
CA VAL A 215 1.34 7.03 2.42
C VAL A 215 2.75 6.89 1.86
N VAL A 216 2.83 6.38 0.63
CA VAL A 216 4.05 6.05 -0.06
C VAL A 216 4.79 7.31 -0.49
N LEU A 217 4.05 8.23 -1.11
CA LEU A 217 4.52 9.55 -1.49
C LEU A 217 4.93 10.35 -0.27
N ALA A 218 4.20 10.28 0.84
CA ALA A 218 4.61 10.91 2.10
C ALA A 218 5.93 10.33 2.63
N GLY A 219 6.15 9.02 2.48
CA GLY A 219 7.42 8.35 2.74
C GLY A 219 8.57 8.96 1.96
N LEU A 220 8.44 9.01 0.64
CA LEU A 220 9.46 9.52 -0.28
C LEU A 220 9.70 11.02 -0.12
N LEU A 221 8.61 11.79 -0.02
CA LEU A 221 8.65 13.24 0.16
C LEU A 221 9.29 13.64 1.49
N ASN A 222 9.25 12.79 2.51
CA ASN A 222 9.93 13.05 3.78
C ASN A 222 11.46 12.93 3.70
N VAL A 223 11.98 12.18 2.72
CA VAL A 223 13.44 11.95 2.52
C VAL A 223 13.98 12.87 1.42
N ALA A 224 13.25 13.00 0.32
CA ALA A 224 13.32 14.21 -0.50
C ALA A 224 12.82 15.39 0.37
N GLN A 225 12.61 16.63 -0.08
CA GLN A 225 12.23 17.78 0.77
C GLN A 225 13.05 18.17 2.03
N ASP A 226 13.62 17.25 2.82
CA ASP A 226 14.28 17.52 4.10
C ASP A 226 15.52 18.36 3.85
N SER A 227 15.44 19.64 4.16
CA SER A 227 16.54 20.59 3.98
C SER A 227 17.54 20.54 5.14
N ALA A 228 17.25 19.81 6.21
CA ALA A 228 18.17 19.63 7.32
C ALA A 228 19.21 18.53 7.03
N ILE A 229 18.97 17.71 6.00
CA ILE A 229 19.87 16.64 5.57
C ILE A 229 20.52 17.02 4.24
N ASP A 230 21.83 16.79 4.12
CA ASP A 230 22.58 17.03 2.89
C ASP A 230 21.98 16.27 1.68
N LEU A 231 22.02 16.90 0.51
CA LEU A 231 21.43 16.34 -0.71
C LEU A 231 22.02 14.97 -1.08
N GLU A 232 23.31 14.77 -0.88
CA GLU A 232 23.96 13.48 -1.16
C GLU A 232 23.48 12.37 -0.21
N VAL A 233 23.27 12.70 1.07
CA VAL A 233 22.71 11.75 2.04
C VAL A 233 21.27 11.38 1.65
N ARG A 234 20.47 12.36 1.21
CA ARG A 234 19.11 12.11 0.70
C ARG A 234 19.10 11.21 -0.53
N ARG A 235 20.02 11.43 -1.47
CA ARG A 235 20.19 10.57 -2.66
C ARG A 235 20.59 9.15 -2.25
N ALA A 236 21.55 9.00 -1.34
CA ALA A 236 21.98 7.70 -0.84
C ALA A 236 20.82 6.94 -0.18
N LEU A 237 20.02 7.62 0.66
CA LEU A 237 18.82 7.03 1.27
C LEU A 237 17.80 6.56 0.22
N LEU A 238 17.54 7.36 -0.82
CA LEU A 238 16.62 6.95 -1.89
C LEU A 238 17.18 5.79 -2.72
N VAL A 239 18.48 5.75 -3.01
CA VAL A 239 19.13 4.59 -3.65
C VAL A 239 18.97 3.33 -2.80
N GLN A 240 19.14 3.42 -1.48
CA GLN A 240 18.89 2.29 -0.57
C GLN A 240 17.42 1.85 -0.59
N MET A 241 16.47 2.80 -0.63
CA MET A 241 15.04 2.48 -0.74
C MET A 241 14.66 1.80 -2.07
N MET A 242 15.36 2.11 -3.17
CA MET A 242 15.17 1.44 -4.47
C MET A 242 15.48 -0.06 -4.41
N PHE A 243 16.32 -0.51 -3.48
CA PHE A 243 16.58 -1.94 -3.27
C PHE A 243 15.29 -2.69 -2.90
N GLY A 244 14.57 -2.16 -1.90
CA GLY A 244 13.36 -2.77 -1.36
C GLY A 244 12.11 -2.55 -2.22
N VAL A 245 12.10 -1.53 -3.08
CA VAL A 245 10.90 -1.15 -3.86
C VAL A 245 10.44 -2.25 -4.81
N TRP A 246 11.34 -3.12 -5.27
CA TRP A 246 11.03 -4.20 -6.21
C TRP A 246 10.32 -5.39 -5.56
N LEU A 247 10.67 -5.70 -4.31
CA LEU A 247 10.06 -6.79 -3.56
C LEU A 247 8.76 -6.36 -2.87
N ALA A 248 8.57 -5.06 -2.65
CA ALA A 248 7.40 -4.51 -1.99
C ALA A 248 6.08 -4.90 -2.71
N PRO A 249 5.94 -4.74 -4.05
CA PRO A 249 4.76 -5.17 -4.80
C PRO A 249 4.49 -6.67 -4.69
N ALA A 250 5.55 -7.50 -4.71
CA ALA A 250 5.43 -8.95 -4.58
C ALA A 250 4.78 -9.36 -3.25
N MET A 251 5.25 -8.78 -2.14
CA MET A 251 4.66 -9.05 -0.83
C MET A 251 3.22 -8.56 -0.72
N ALA A 252 2.93 -7.38 -1.23
CA ALA A 252 1.57 -6.82 -1.21
C ALA A 252 0.61 -7.69 -2.04
N VAL A 253 1.02 -8.14 -3.22
CA VAL A 253 0.24 -9.06 -4.06
C VAL A 253 0.06 -10.41 -3.39
N ALA A 254 1.11 -10.97 -2.77
CA ALA A 254 1.02 -12.21 -2.02
C ALA A 254 0.04 -12.10 -0.83
N PHE A 255 0.06 -10.97 -0.11
CA PHE A 255 -0.90 -10.67 0.95
C PHE A 255 -2.33 -10.61 0.40
N ILE A 256 -2.57 -9.81 -0.65
CA ILE A 256 -3.90 -9.63 -1.25
C ILE A 256 -4.46 -10.98 -1.71
N PHE A 257 -3.65 -11.75 -2.43
CA PHE A 257 -4.03 -13.06 -2.93
C PHE A 257 -4.28 -14.06 -1.79
N GLY A 258 -3.36 -14.17 -0.82
CA GLY A 258 -3.49 -15.11 0.30
C GLY A 258 -4.69 -14.80 1.20
N VAL A 259 -4.84 -13.53 1.59
CA VAL A 259 -5.96 -13.06 2.43
C VAL A 259 -7.29 -13.26 1.71
N SER A 260 -7.42 -12.85 0.45
CA SER A 260 -8.67 -13.02 -0.30
C SER A 260 -9.10 -14.49 -0.41
N ARG A 261 -8.15 -15.42 -0.55
CA ARG A 261 -8.42 -16.87 -0.57
C ARG A 261 -8.83 -17.40 0.80
N ALA A 262 -8.17 -16.96 1.87
CA ALA A 262 -8.56 -17.30 3.23
C ALA A 262 -9.96 -16.73 3.59
N LEU A 263 -10.38 -15.65 2.94
CA LEU A 263 -11.70 -15.02 3.09
C LEU A 263 -12.75 -15.53 2.08
N ALA A 264 -12.45 -16.55 1.26
CA ALA A 264 -13.36 -17.04 0.23
C ALA A 264 -14.64 -17.70 0.78
N SER A 265 -14.63 -18.18 2.03
CA SER A 265 -15.81 -18.70 2.73
C SER A 265 -16.51 -17.58 3.51
N PRO A 266 -17.85 -17.60 3.65
CA PRO A 266 -18.55 -16.70 4.55
C PRO A 266 -18.05 -16.93 5.97
N ARG A 267 -17.29 -15.97 6.49
CA ARG A 267 -16.68 -15.99 7.82
C ARG A 267 -17.21 -14.82 8.63
N VAL A 268 -17.38 -15.05 9.93
CA VAL A 268 -17.71 -14.02 10.93
C VAL A 268 -16.67 -12.89 10.89
N HIS A 269 -17.08 -11.67 11.23
CA HIS A 269 -16.24 -10.47 11.14
C HIS A 269 -14.90 -10.63 11.90
N GLU A 270 -14.94 -11.22 13.09
CA GLU A 270 -13.77 -11.51 13.92
C GLU A 270 -12.70 -12.33 13.20
N LEU A 271 -13.13 -13.37 12.48
CA LEU A 271 -12.21 -14.22 11.73
C LEU A 271 -11.59 -13.47 10.55
N ARG A 272 -12.27 -12.47 9.98
CA ARG A 272 -11.68 -11.60 8.95
C ARG A 272 -10.57 -10.74 9.52
N VAL A 273 -10.82 -10.12 10.67
CA VAL A 273 -9.83 -9.32 11.39
C VAL A 273 -8.62 -10.18 11.72
N LEU A 274 -8.84 -11.40 12.21
CA LEU A 274 -7.76 -12.34 12.54
C LEU A 274 -6.94 -12.75 11.31
N VAL A 275 -7.59 -13.09 10.18
CA VAL A 275 -6.89 -13.44 8.93
C VAL A 275 -6.07 -12.26 8.41
N VAL A 276 -6.63 -11.05 8.43
CA VAL A 276 -5.92 -9.83 8.00
C VAL A 276 -4.76 -9.51 8.93
N ALA A 277 -4.96 -9.61 10.25
CA ALA A 277 -3.91 -9.40 11.25
C ALA A 277 -2.77 -10.42 11.08
N ALA A 278 -3.10 -11.70 10.91
CA ALA A 278 -2.10 -12.74 10.63
C ALA A 278 -1.34 -12.46 9.33
N GLY A 279 -2.04 -12.04 8.26
CA GLY A 279 -1.41 -11.61 7.02
C GLY A 279 -0.44 -10.44 7.22
N TRP A 280 -0.80 -9.43 8.01
CA TRP A 280 0.10 -8.32 8.33
C TRP A 280 1.31 -8.79 9.11
N VAL A 281 1.14 -9.62 10.14
CA VAL A 281 2.26 -10.18 10.91
C VAL A 281 3.21 -10.95 10.01
N LEU A 282 2.71 -11.77 9.09
CA LEU A 282 3.53 -12.49 8.12
C LEU A 282 4.28 -11.54 7.17
N CYS A 283 3.63 -10.49 6.68
CA CYS A 283 4.30 -9.47 5.88
C CYS A 283 5.39 -8.74 6.68
N PHE A 284 5.15 -8.38 7.94
CA PHE A 284 6.16 -7.76 8.79
C PHE A 284 7.34 -8.67 9.05
N ALA A 285 7.07 -9.93 9.38
CA ALA A 285 8.12 -10.92 9.58
C ALA A 285 8.96 -11.08 8.30
N ALA A 286 8.33 -11.20 7.14
CA ALA A 286 9.02 -11.28 5.86
C ALA A 286 9.87 -10.03 5.57
N ILE A 287 9.34 -8.83 5.86
CA ILE A 287 10.05 -7.56 5.71
C ILE A 287 11.30 -7.52 6.61
N ILE A 288 11.15 -7.87 7.88
CA ILE A 288 12.26 -7.86 8.86
C ILE A 288 13.30 -8.89 8.47
N VAL A 289 12.89 -10.13 8.17
CA VAL A 289 13.79 -11.21 7.77
C VAL A 289 14.55 -10.84 6.50
N THR A 290 13.85 -10.26 5.51
CA THR A 290 14.51 -9.83 4.26
C THR A 290 15.47 -8.68 4.53
N GLY A 291 15.04 -7.66 5.27
CA GLY A 291 15.91 -6.53 5.64
C GLY A 291 17.17 -6.99 6.39
N ALA A 292 17.02 -7.90 7.36
CA ALA A 292 18.13 -8.46 8.12
C ALA A 292 19.06 -9.33 7.24
N ALA A 293 18.50 -10.16 6.36
CA ALA A 293 19.27 -10.99 5.44
C ALA A 293 20.09 -10.13 4.47
N LEU A 294 19.51 -9.04 3.97
CA LEU A 294 20.20 -8.10 3.08
C LEU A 294 21.30 -7.33 3.79
N GLN A 295 21.08 -6.92 5.04
CA GLN A 295 22.11 -6.31 5.88
C GLN A 295 23.25 -7.29 6.15
N TRP A 296 22.94 -8.55 6.45
CA TRP A 296 23.95 -9.59 6.67
C TRP A 296 24.77 -9.87 5.41
N LEU A 297 24.12 -9.96 4.23
CA LEU A 297 24.81 -10.12 2.94
C LEU A 297 25.66 -8.91 2.53
N ALA A 298 25.41 -7.75 3.12
CA ALA A 298 26.14 -6.51 2.88
C ALA A 298 27.30 -6.28 3.86
N ALA A 299 27.43 -7.12 4.90
CA ALA A 299 28.53 -7.03 5.86
C ALA A 299 29.83 -7.59 5.23
N PRO A 300 30.98 -6.91 5.40
CA PRO A 300 32.27 -7.32 4.85
C PRO A 300 32.81 -8.62 5.48
#